data_AF-A0A497I1Z7-F1
#
_entry.id   AF-A0A497I1Z7-F1
#
_cell.length_a   1.000
_cell.length_b   1.000
_cell.length_c   1.000
_cell.angle_alpha   90.00
_cell.angle_beta   90.00
_cell.angle_gamma   90.00
#
_symmetry.space_group_name_H-M   'P 1'
#
loop_
_entity.id
_entity.type
_entity.pdbx_description
1 polymer ?
#
loop_
_entity_poly.entity_id
_entity_poly.type
_entity_poly.pdbx_seq_one_letter_code
_entity_poly.pdbx_strand_id
1 'polypeptide(L)'
;FTENTHIPVPASSGTIPVYEAVGNGTMNVNIDTSFWGYPNAVAALLVPANGGSVVTLDYSQYDIDFGTYDIEGNKVTASTSGLVVPANIPIGIVAQDVYSDFRGKYLNYYSPYNKPIGILRKAYINIPFVATDKFDEAYSATFTDDTIYGNLWKVYAFIYDDSTDLTPGAFVKSDTHGKFIVESDNVSANRTIQTVGRIYTVDSRFPKGLLEYVDTYPGSMVTGTDTGGLPDMLFVFAHQAIYYATGSTPSIQDVVNAVKAGIFGIANIQVDI
;
A
#
# COMPACT_ATOMS: atom_id res chain seq x y z
N PHE A 1 -30.28 24.47 28.52
CA PHE A 1 -29.03 24.12 27.83
C PHE A 1 -29.33 24.07 26.35
N THR A 2 -28.93 25.12 25.64
CA THR A 2 -29.05 25.22 24.18
C THR A 2 -28.02 24.31 23.54
N GLU A 3 -28.46 23.37 22.72
CA GLU A 3 -27.59 22.63 21.80
C GLU A 3 -26.92 23.62 20.86
N ASN A 4 -25.62 23.81 21.02
CA ASN A 4 -24.79 24.44 19.99
C ASN A 4 -24.57 23.41 18.88
N THR A 5 -25.46 23.43 17.91
CA THR A 5 -25.25 22.90 16.57
C THR A 5 -24.26 23.80 15.81
N HIS A 6 -23.54 23.19 14.87
CA HIS A 6 -22.43 23.73 14.06
C HIS A 6 -21.02 23.60 14.66
N ILE A 7 -20.53 22.36 14.69
CA ILE A 7 -19.14 22.14 14.31
C ILE A 7 -19.09 22.32 12.78
N PRO A 8 -18.22 23.19 12.22
CA PRO A 8 -18.11 23.37 10.78
C PRO A 8 -17.77 22.04 10.11
N VAL A 9 -18.55 21.67 9.09
CA VAL A 9 -18.22 20.55 8.21
C VAL A 9 -16.87 20.86 7.56
N PRO A 10 -15.88 19.95 7.57
CA PRO A 10 -14.67 20.13 6.78
C PRO A 10 -15.10 20.37 5.34
N ALA A 11 -14.62 21.44 4.71
CA ALA A 11 -14.95 21.72 3.32
C ALA A 11 -14.68 20.45 2.48
N SER A 12 -15.59 20.15 1.55
CA SER A 12 -15.57 19.00 0.63
C SER A 12 -14.41 19.04 -0.40
N SER A 13 -13.31 19.69 -0.03
CA SER A 13 -12.13 20.02 -0.80
C SER A 13 -11.01 20.34 0.20
N GLY A 14 -9.81 19.81 0.00
CA GLY A 14 -8.68 20.10 0.87
C GLY A 14 -7.56 19.10 0.68
N THR A 15 -6.56 19.18 1.57
CA THR A 15 -5.47 18.21 1.64
C THR A 15 -5.44 17.57 3.03
N ILE A 16 -5.04 16.30 3.09
CA ILE A 16 -4.77 15.57 4.33
C ILE A 16 -3.25 15.49 4.47
N PRO A 17 -2.70 15.88 5.63
CA PRO A 17 -1.30 15.66 5.95
C PRO A 17 -1.05 14.15 6.14
N VAL A 18 -0.07 13.63 5.42
CA VAL A 18 0.44 12.24 5.53
C VAL A 18 1.92 12.31 5.88
N TYR A 19 2.40 11.32 6.62
CA TYR A 19 3.79 11.27 7.04
C TYR A 19 4.72 11.01 5.83
N GLU A 20 5.75 11.84 5.67
CA GLU A 20 6.78 11.68 4.64
C GLU A 20 8.12 11.32 5.31
N ALA A 21 8.62 10.12 5.00
CA ALA A 21 9.86 9.62 5.60
C ALA A 21 11.11 10.35 5.09
N VAL A 22 11.08 10.94 3.90
CA VAL A 22 12.22 11.69 3.35
C VAL A 22 12.12 13.15 3.77
N GLY A 23 12.76 13.48 4.88
CA GLY A 23 12.88 14.86 5.36
C GLY A 23 12.30 15.15 6.74
N ASN A 24 11.80 14.14 7.47
CA ASN A 24 11.05 14.33 8.72
C ASN A 24 9.91 15.34 8.53
N GLY A 25 9.16 15.20 7.43
CA GLY A 25 8.18 16.16 6.97
C GLY A 25 6.77 15.59 6.85
N THR A 26 5.83 16.45 6.51
CA THR A 26 4.43 16.10 6.27
C THR A 26 4.11 16.43 4.82
N MET A 27 3.64 15.45 4.04
CA MET A 27 3.15 15.67 2.68
C MET A 27 1.65 15.91 2.71
N ASN A 28 1.13 16.75 1.82
CA ASN A 28 -0.30 17.04 1.73
C ASN A 28 -0.89 16.31 0.52
N VAL A 29 -1.83 15.38 0.75
CA VAL A 29 -2.53 14.64 -0.33
C VAL A 29 -3.94 15.18 -0.47
N ASN A 30 -4.38 15.45 -1.69
CA ASN A 30 -5.73 15.97 -1.94
C ASN A 30 -6.81 14.96 -1.49
N ILE A 31 -7.86 15.47 -0.86
CA ILE A 31 -9.04 14.68 -0.49
C ILE A 31 -9.78 14.29 -1.77
N ASP A 32 -9.79 13.00 -2.11
CA ASP A 32 -10.60 12.46 -3.20
C ASP A 32 -12.02 12.14 -2.70
N THR A 33 -13.01 12.85 -3.25
CA THR A 33 -14.42 12.71 -2.88
C THR A 33 -15.14 11.59 -3.65
N SER A 34 -14.44 10.85 -4.52
CA SER A 34 -15.06 9.81 -5.37
C SER A 34 -15.26 8.47 -4.65
N PHE A 35 -14.66 8.27 -3.48
CA PHE A 35 -14.75 7.04 -2.70
C PHE A 35 -15.43 7.30 -1.36
N TRP A 36 -16.56 6.64 -1.11
CA TRP A 36 -17.41 6.87 0.06
C TRP A 36 -16.65 6.75 1.39
N GLY A 37 -16.71 7.80 2.22
CA GLY A 37 -16.15 7.83 3.57
C GLY A 37 -16.63 9.05 4.36
N TYR A 38 -16.86 8.86 5.66
CA TYR A 38 -17.55 9.75 6.61
C TYR A 38 -17.31 11.27 6.47
N PRO A 39 -18.31 12.12 6.83
CA PRO A 39 -18.22 13.59 6.81
C PRO A 39 -17.22 14.17 7.82
N ASN A 40 -16.59 13.34 8.64
CA ASN A 40 -15.49 13.70 9.51
C ASN A 40 -14.24 12.99 8.98
N ALA A 41 -13.21 13.75 8.64
CA ALA A 41 -11.89 13.18 8.43
C ALA A 41 -11.50 12.43 9.71
N VAL A 42 -11.45 11.11 9.62
CA VAL A 42 -10.87 10.28 10.68
C VAL A 42 -9.38 10.33 10.43
N ALA A 43 -8.65 11.10 11.23
CA ALA A 43 -7.20 11.03 11.24
C ALA A 43 -6.82 9.59 11.64
N ALA A 44 -6.29 8.83 10.69
CA ALA A 44 -5.81 7.48 10.98
C ALA A 44 -4.58 7.61 11.88
N LEU A 45 -4.66 7.05 13.09
CA LEU A 45 -3.53 6.94 14.01
C LEU A 45 -2.63 5.79 13.55
N LEU A 46 -1.90 6.00 12.46
CA LEU A 46 -0.76 5.15 12.13
C LEU A 46 0.39 5.56 13.03
N VAL A 47 0.67 4.75 14.05
CA VAL A 47 1.91 4.90 14.83
C VAL A 47 3.03 4.30 13.99
N PRO A 48 4.05 5.08 13.59
CA PRO A 48 5.15 4.54 12.81
C PRO A 48 5.86 3.45 13.59
N ALA A 49 6.24 2.38 12.88
CA ALA A 49 7.07 1.35 13.47
C ALA A 49 8.44 1.95 13.82
N ASN A 50 8.87 1.83 15.08
CA ASN A 50 10.14 2.39 15.56
C ASN A 50 11.27 1.35 15.64
N GLY A 51 11.13 0.24 14.91
CA GLY A 51 12.17 -0.75 14.73
C GLY A 51 12.60 -1.45 16.03
N GLY A 52 11.72 -1.54 17.03
CA GLY A 52 12.02 -2.17 18.32
C GLY A 52 12.88 -1.32 19.25
N SER A 53 13.04 -0.03 18.96
CA SER A 53 13.73 0.92 19.83
C SER A 53 12.78 2.02 20.28
N VAL A 54 12.87 2.41 21.55
CA VAL A 54 12.05 3.51 22.08
C VAL A 54 12.38 4.80 21.31
N VAL A 55 11.35 5.51 20.86
CA VAL A 55 11.51 6.78 20.16
C VAL A 55 10.69 7.85 20.86
N THR A 56 11.29 9.02 21.01
CA THR A 56 10.59 10.22 21.48
C THR A 56 10.18 11.03 20.26
N LEU A 57 8.87 11.26 20.13
CA LEU A 57 8.26 12.11 19.12
C LEU A 57 7.80 13.42 19.76
N ASP A 58 7.82 14.49 18.98
CA ASP A 58 7.25 15.76 19.38
C ASP A 58 5.85 15.92 18.80
N TYR A 59 4.97 16.56 19.57
CA TYR A 59 3.67 16.96 19.07
C TYR A 59 3.82 18.14 18.12
N SER A 60 3.04 18.12 17.04
CA SER A 60 2.98 19.16 16.03
C SER A 60 1.81 20.12 16.27
N GLN A 61 1.76 21.23 15.52
CA GLN A 61 0.61 22.13 15.55
C GLN A 61 -0.69 21.42 15.14
N TYR A 62 -0.61 20.40 14.29
CA TYR A 62 -1.77 19.60 13.91
C TYR A 62 -2.36 18.85 15.11
N ASP A 63 -1.54 18.34 16.03
CA ASP A 63 -2.03 17.67 17.23
C ASP A 63 -2.84 18.60 18.14
N ILE A 64 -2.48 19.89 18.14
CA ILE A 64 -3.20 20.94 18.86
C ILE A 64 -4.52 21.27 18.15
N ASP A 65 -4.47 21.48 16.84
CA ASP A 65 -5.61 21.88 16.01
C ASP A 65 -6.70 20.80 15.97
N PHE A 66 -6.30 19.52 16.03
CA PHE A 66 -7.20 18.36 16.07
C PHE A 66 -7.55 17.89 17.49
N GLY A 67 -7.01 18.54 18.53
CA GLY A 67 -7.38 18.29 19.92
C GLY A 67 -6.92 16.94 20.47
N THR A 68 -5.72 16.50 20.08
CA THR A 68 -5.05 15.29 20.59
C THR A 68 -4.86 15.38 22.10
N TYR A 69 -4.92 14.24 22.78
CA TYR A 69 -4.62 14.12 24.21
C TYR A 69 -3.28 13.42 24.43
N ASP A 70 -2.54 13.84 25.46
CA ASP A 70 -1.32 13.18 25.89
C ASP A 70 -1.61 11.88 26.67
N ILE A 71 -0.53 11.17 27.05
CA ILE A 71 -0.62 9.90 27.80
C ILE A 71 -1.25 10.07 29.20
N GLU A 72 -1.28 11.29 29.72
CA GLU A 72 -1.85 11.65 31.03
C GLU A 72 -3.32 12.07 30.90
N GLY A 73 -3.85 12.12 29.67
CA GLY A 73 -5.23 12.49 29.38
C GLY A 73 -5.47 13.99 29.35
N ASN A 74 -4.43 14.82 29.25
CA ASN A 74 -4.54 16.26 29.06
C ASN A 74 -4.54 16.59 27.56
N LYS A 75 -5.14 17.72 27.16
CA LYS A 75 -5.03 18.19 25.78
C LYS A 75 -3.60 18.63 25.49
N VAL A 76 -3.08 18.23 24.34
CA VAL A 76 -1.79 18.67 23.81
C VAL A 76 -1.82 20.18 23.59
N THR A 77 -0.74 20.84 23.98
CA THR A 77 -0.51 22.28 23.81
C THR A 77 0.84 22.52 23.15
N ALA A 78 1.15 23.75 22.74
CA ALA A 78 2.44 24.10 22.13
C ALA A 78 3.66 23.84 23.04
N SER A 79 3.45 23.62 24.34
CA SER A 79 4.48 23.26 25.32
C SER A 79 4.55 21.75 25.61
N THR A 80 3.62 20.95 25.10
CA THR A 80 3.60 19.50 25.30
C THR A 80 4.65 18.88 24.37
N SER A 81 5.66 18.24 24.95
CA SER A 81 6.76 17.59 24.23
C SER A 81 7.00 16.20 24.80
N GLY A 82 7.75 15.37 24.06
CA GLY A 82 8.26 14.12 24.63
C GLY A 82 7.28 12.95 24.62
N LEU A 83 6.46 12.80 23.58
CA LEU A 83 5.67 11.57 23.39
C LEU A 83 6.65 10.39 23.25
N VAL A 84 6.74 9.56 24.29
CA VAL A 84 7.57 8.36 24.26
C VAL A 84 6.77 7.23 23.65
N VAL A 85 7.11 6.87 22.41
CA VAL A 85 6.60 5.66 21.77
C VAL A 85 7.47 4.49 22.22
N PRO A 86 6.92 3.51 22.95
CA PRO A 86 7.69 2.34 23.37
C PRO A 86 8.17 1.56 22.15
N ALA A 87 9.25 0.80 22.32
CA ALA A 87 9.76 -0.12 21.32
C ALA A 87 8.62 -0.99 20.75
N ASN A 88 8.37 -0.84 19.44
CA ASN A 88 7.36 -1.56 18.69
C ASN A 88 8.00 -2.11 17.39
N ILE A 89 7.56 -3.31 17.02
CA ILE A 89 7.92 -3.95 15.75
C ILE A 89 6.62 -4.38 15.07
N PRO A 90 6.54 -4.38 13.74
CA PRO A 90 5.42 -4.98 13.04
C PRO A 90 5.34 -6.46 13.42
N ILE A 91 4.24 -6.87 14.07
CA ILE A 91 4.02 -8.27 14.50
C ILE A 91 3.16 -9.07 13.52
N GLY A 92 2.71 -8.43 12.43
CA GLY A 92 1.86 -9.06 11.42
C GLY A 92 1.06 -8.05 10.62
N ILE A 93 0.15 -8.57 9.79
CA ILE A 93 -0.73 -7.79 8.92
C ILE A 93 -2.15 -8.01 9.40
N VAL A 94 -2.91 -6.93 9.54
CA VAL A 94 -4.34 -7.03 9.80
C VAL A 94 -5.04 -7.28 8.48
N ALA A 95 -5.81 -8.36 8.38
CA ALA A 95 -6.52 -8.76 7.17
C ALA A 95 -7.74 -7.88 6.81
N GLN A 96 -8.00 -6.83 7.59
CA GLN A 96 -9.13 -5.92 7.43
C GLN A 96 -8.75 -4.51 7.87
N ASP A 97 -9.45 -3.51 7.34
CA ASP A 97 -9.26 -2.12 7.75
C ASP A 97 -9.49 -1.95 9.26
N VAL A 98 -8.53 -1.34 9.94
CA VAL A 98 -8.63 -1.00 11.36
C VAL A 98 -9.02 0.45 11.48
N TYR A 99 -10.15 0.70 12.14
CA TYR A 99 -10.60 2.04 12.47
C TYR A 99 -10.48 2.24 13.98
N SER A 100 -9.77 3.29 14.36
CA SER A 100 -9.71 3.78 15.73
C SER A 100 -10.09 5.25 15.73
N ASP A 101 -11.19 5.59 16.41
CA ASP A 101 -11.46 6.97 16.82
C ASP A 101 -10.48 7.35 17.94
N PHE A 102 -9.85 8.53 17.85
CA PHE A 102 -8.96 9.10 18.87
C PHE A 102 -9.61 9.20 20.27
N ARG A 103 -10.95 9.18 20.34
CA ARG A 103 -11.74 9.19 21.59
C ARG A 103 -12.02 7.80 22.15
N GLY A 104 -11.56 6.73 21.47
CA GLY A 104 -11.83 5.34 21.83
C GLY A 104 -13.30 4.91 21.68
N LYS A 105 -14.16 5.75 21.07
CA LYS A 105 -15.62 5.53 21.00
C LYS A 105 -16.02 4.51 19.94
N TYR A 106 -15.28 4.45 18.84
CA TYR A 106 -15.49 3.49 17.75
C TYR A 106 -14.18 2.73 17.54
N LEU A 107 -14.12 1.55 18.16
CA LEU A 107 -13.00 0.62 18.06
C LEU A 107 -13.53 -0.65 17.41
N ASN A 108 -13.09 -0.97 16.19
CA ASN A 108 -13.31 -2.32 15.66
C ASN A 108 -12.25 -3.33 16.16
N TYR A 109 -11.29 -2.87 16.98
CA TYR A 109 -10.26 -3.69 17.62
C TYR A 109 -10.82 -4.71 18.64
N TYR A 110 -11.93 -4.38 19.29
CA TYR A 110 -12.52 -5.18 20.37
C TYR A 110 -13.97 -5.58 20.06
N SER A 111 -14.26 -5.99 18.82
CA SER A 111 -15.51 -6.70 18.56
C SER A 111 -15.35 -8.18 18.95
N PRO A 112 -16.14 -8.73 19.89
CA PRO A 112 -16.06 -10.14 20.27
C PRO A 112 -16.39 -11.10 19.11
N TYR A 113 -17.05 -10.59 18.06
CA TYR A 113 -17.40 -11.33 16.85
C TYR A 113 -16.46 -11.05 15.67
N ASN A 114 -15.57 -10.06 15.80
CA ASN A 114 -14.74 -9.56 14.71
C ASN A 114 -13.30 -9.36 15.20
N LYS A 115 -12.74 -10.34 15.91
CA LYS A 115 -11.33 -10.34 16.30
C LYS A 115 -10.48 -10.55 15.04
N PRO A 116 -9.79 -9.54 14.47
CA PRO A 116 -8.82 -9.80 13.41
C PRO A 116 -7.51 -10.34 13.98
N ILE A 117 -7.56 -11.00 15.14
CA ILE A 117 -6.38 -11.48 15.87
C ILE A 117 -6.15 -12.94 15.50
N GLY A 118 -5.94 -13.18 14.21
CA GLY A 118 -5.20 -14.33 13.75
C GLY A 118 -3.77 -13.89 13.56
N ILE A 119 -2.88 -14.15 14.52
CA ILE A 119 -1.44 -14.02 14.29
C ILE A 119 -1.07 -15.14 13.32
N LEU A 120 -1.07 -14.83 12.02
CA LEU A 120 -0.65 -15.75 10.98
C LEU A 120 0.87 -15.91 11.07
N ARG A 121 1.32 -17.04 11.61
CA ARG A 121 2.75 -17.40 11.80
C ARG A 121 3.52 -17.68 10.51
N LYS A 122 2.86 -17.62 9.35
CA LYS A 122 3.42 -17.64 7.99
C LYS A 122 2.38 -17.01 7.08
N ALA A 123 2.60 -15.76 6.71
CA ALA A 123 1.75 -15.05 5.77
C ALA A 123 2.48 -14.86 4.44
N TYR A 124 1.77 -15.14 3.34
CA TYR A 124 2.19 -14.76 2.00
C TYR A 124 1.31 -13.60 1.54
N ILE A 125 1.92 -12.55 1.02
CA ILE A 125 1.22 -11.50 0.29
C ILE A 125 1.43 -11.76 -1.19
N ASN A 126 0.34 -11.75 -1.95
CA ASN A 126 0.39 -11.82 -3.41
C ASN A 126 0.22 -10.41 -3.95
N ILE A 127 1.19 -9.96 -4.72
CA ILE A 127 1.14 -8.64 -5.37
C ILE A 127 1.66 -8.75 -6.80
N PRO A 128 1.18 -7.90 -7.71
CA PRO A 128 1.76 -7.80 -9.03
C PRO A 128 3.19 -7.28 -8.95
N PHE A 129 4.03 -7.72 -9.88
CA PHE A 129 5.34 -7.14 -10.11
C PHE A 129 5.48 -6.62 -11.54
N VAL A 130 6.41 -5.68 -11.72
CA VAL A 130 6.92 -5.25 -13.03
C VAL A 130 8.44 -5.34 -13.07
N ALA A 131 8.98 -5.92 -14.14
CA ALA A 131 10.40 -5.87 -14.48
C ALA A 131 10.64 -4.59 -15.28
N THR A 132 11.20 -3.57 -14.65
CA THR A 132 11.23 -2.20 -15.22
C THR A 132 12.15 -2.10 -16.43
N ASP A 133 13.26 -2.83 -16.45
CA ASP A 133 14.16 -2.96 -17.59
C ASP A 133 13.44 -3.45 -18.86
N LYS A 134 12.65 -4.53 -18.74
CA LYS A 134 11.88 -5.10 -19.85
C LYS A 134 10.71 -4.22 -20.23
N PHE A 135 10.10 -3.56 -19.25
CA PHE A 135 9.02 -2.61 -19.50
C PHE A 135 9.53 -1.44 -20.34
N ASP A 136 10.65 -0.85 -19.93
CA ASP A 136 11.28 0.30 -20.59
C ASP A 136 11.71 -0.04 -22.02
N GLU A 137 12.29 -1.24 -22.22
CA GLU A 137 12.63 -1.74 -23.56
C GLU A 137 11.38 -1.94 -24.43
N ALA A 138 10.34 -2.60 -23.90
CA ALA A 138 9.14 -2.96 -24.67
C ALA A 138 8.29 -1.76 -25.07
N TYR A 139 8.21 -0.74 -24.22
CA TYR A 139 7.30 0.40 -24.40
C TYR A 139 8.02 1.72 -24.68
N SER A 140 9.36 1.73 -24.71
CA SER A 140 10.16 2.95 -24.91
C SER A 140 9.79 4.07 -23.94
N ALA A 141 9.46 3.70 -22.70
CA ALA A 141 8.96 4.59 -21.65
C ALA A 141 9.50 4.16 -20.29
N THR A 142 9.94 5.11 -19.47
CA THR A 142 10.53 4.79 -18.15
C THR A 142 9.45 4.51 -17.12
N PHE A 143 9.36 3.26 -16.62
CA PHE A 143 8.32 2.87 -15.66
C PHE A 143 8.33 3.76 -14.40
N THR A 144 9.52 4.14 -13.94
CA THR A 144 9.73 4.98 -12.74
C THR A 144 9.42 6.46 -12.95
N ASP A 145 9.00 6.87 -14.15
CA ASP A 145 8.52 8.24 -14.40
C ASP A 145 7.20 8.52 -13.66
N ASP A 146 7.00 9.78 -13.28
CA ASP A 146 5.81 10.27 -12.58
C ASP A 146 4.52 10.02 -13.39
N THR A 147 4.61 9.89 -14.70
CA THR A 147 3.44 9.61 -15.54
C THR A 147 2.91 8.19 -15.33
N ILE A 148 3.78 7.21 -15.10
CA ILE A 148 3.40 5.79 -15.01
C ILE A 148 3.35 5.38 -13.55
N TYR A 149 4.50 5.44 -12.88
CA TYR A 149 4.61 5.14 -11.46
C TYR A 149 3.65 6.02 -10.66
N GLY A 150 3.64 7.34 -10.94
CA GLY A 150 2.83 8.35 -10.25
C GLY A 150 1.31 8.08 -10.25
N ASN A 151 0.80 7.43 -11.30
CA ASN A 151 -0.61 7.05 -11.40
C ASN A 151 -0.87 5.68 -10.77
N LEU A 152 0.04 4.73 -10.93
CA LEU A 152 -0.12 3.39 -10.38
C LEU A 152 0.05 3.34 -8.86
N TRP A 153 0.96 4.12 -8.28
CA TRP A 153 1.27 4.01 -6.86
C TRP A 153 0.12 4.44 -5.94
N LYS A 154 -0.77 5.29 -6.44
CA LYS A 154 -1.94 5.77 -5.70
C LYS A 154 -3.03 4.71 -5.55
N VAL A 155 -3.04 3.70 -6.44
CA VAL A 155 -4.14 2.75 -6.57
C VAL A 155 -3.71 1.32 -6.21
N TYR A 156 -2.46 0.94 -6.51
CA TYR A 156 -2.00 -0.44 -6.38
C TYR A 156 -0.89 -0.59 -5.35
N ALA A 157 -0.77 -1.78 -4.77
CA ALA A 157 0.46 -2.25 -4.13
C ALA A 157 1.16 -3.19 -5.12
N PHE A 158 2.42 -2.91 -5.44
CA PHE A 158 3.19 -3.70 -6.41
C PHE A 158 4.67 -3.73 -6.06
N ILE A 159 5.37 -4.68 -6.66
CA ILE A 159 6.84 -4.71 -6.74
C ILE A 159 7.26 -4.08 -8.06
N TYR A 160 8.31 -3.26 -8.03
CA TYR A 160 9.07 -2.95 -9.23
C TYR A 160 10.53 -3.28 -8.98
N ASP A 161 11.18 -3.81 -10.02
CA ASP A 161 12.59 -4.17 -9.98
C ASP A 161 13.35 -3.49 -11.12
N ASP A 162 14.40 -2.76 -10.76
CA ASP A 162 15.38 -2.14 -11.65
C ASP A 162 16.44 -3.20 -12.07
N SER A 163 16.77 -4.09 -11.15
CA SER A 163 17.73 -5.16 -11.35
C SER A 163 17.02 -6.43 -11.80
N THR A 164 17.14 -6.75 -13.08
CA THR A 164 16.70 -7.95 -13.85
C THR A 164 16.16 -9.24 -13.20
N ASP A 165 16.31 -9.56 -11.91
CA ASP A 165 15.82 -10.81 -11.35
C ASP A 165 15.25 -10.68 -9.93
N LEU A 166 13.92 -10.54 -9.85
CA LEU A 166 13.13 -10.85 -8.66
C LEU A 166 13.34 -12.30 -8.24
N THR A 167 14.40 -12.53 -7.48
CA THR A 167 14.89 -13.86 -7.17
C THR A 167 14.23 -14.37 -5.90
N PRO A 168 13.68 -15.60 -5.89
CA PRO A 168 13.26 -16.25 -4.66
C PRO A 168 14.36 -16.24 -3.60
N GLY A 169 14.04 -15.73 -2.41
CA GLY A 169 14.94 -15.54 -1.29
C GLY A 169 15.42 -14.10 -1.10
N ALA A 170 15.29 -13.23 -2.11
CA ALA A 170 15.64 -11.81 -1.96
C ALA A 170 14.73 -11.12 -0.94
N PHE A 171 15.32 -10.24 -0.12
CA PHE A 171 14.58 -9.43 0.84
C PHE A 171 13.91 -8.25 0.14
N VAL A 172 12.72 -7.89 0.61
CA VAL A 172 11.95 -6.76 0.10
C VAL A 172 11.74 -5.73 1.20
N LYS A 173 11.80 -4.46 0.81
CA LYS A 173 11.48 -3.31 1.66
C LYS A 173 10.43 -2.44 0.99
N SER A 174 9.82 -1.54 1.74
CA SER A 174 8.99 -0.49 1.17
C SER A 174 9.87 0.66 0.66
N ASP A 175 9.50 1.25 -0.47
CA ASP A 175 9.97 2.57 -0.89
C ASP A 175 9.17 3.68 -0.20
N THR A 176 9.41 4.92 -0.62
CA THR A 176 8.81 6.13 -0.05
C THR A 176 7.32 6.27 -0.30
N HIS A 177 6.75 5.50 -1.23
CA HIS A 177 5.32 5.53 -1.60
C HIS A 177 4.59 4.23 -1.24
N GLY A 178 5.17 3.42 -0.35
CA GLY A 178 4.56 2.18 0.12
C GLY A 178 4.62 1.04 -0.89
N LYS A 179 5.50 1.10 -1.90
CA LYS A 179 5.72 0.02 -2.88
C LYS A 179 6.89 -0.83 -2.51
N PHE A 180 6.86 -2.06 -2.96
CA PHE A 180 7.88 -3.02 -2.60
C PHE A 180 9.02 -2.93 -3.60
N ILE A 181 10.24 -2.87 -3.08
CA ILE A 181 11.47 -2.92 -3.86
C ILE A 181 12.40 -3.96 -3.28
N VAL A 182 13.25 -4.53 -4.12
CA VAL A 182 14.30 -5.45 -3.68
C VAL A 182 15.29 -4.68 -2.83
N GLU A 183 15.52 -5.15 -1.60
CA GLU A 183 16.48 -4.54 -0.68
C GLU A 183 17.92 -4.98 -0.99
N SER A 184 18.07 -6.23 -1.41
CA SER A 184 19.32 -6.81 -1.85
C SER A 184 19.08 -8.07 -2.68
N ASP A 185 19.79 -8.19 -3.79
CA ASP A 185 19.74 -9.36 -4.69
C ASP A 185 20.41 -10.60 -4.06
N ASN A 186 21.08 -10.42 -2.93
CA ASN A 186 21.78 -11.48 -2.22
C ASN A 186 20.89 -12.13 -1.16
N VAL A 187 20.63 -13.42 -1.35
CA VAL A 187 20.01 -14.35 -0.37
C VAL A 187 20.75 -14.37 0.98
N SER A 188 21.99 -13.84 1.02
CA SER A 188 22.87 -13.79 2.19
C SER A 188 22.92 -12.42 2.89
N ALA A 189 22.15 -11.43 2.44
CA ALA A 189 22.15 -10.11 3.08
C ALA A 189 21.53 -10.19 4.49
N ASN A 190 21.98 -9.32 5.39
CA ASN A 190 21.36 -9.22 6.70
C ASN A 190 20.04 -8.45 6.57
N ARG A 191 18.97 -9.00 7.14
CA ARG A 191 17.70 -8.32 7.33
C ARG A 191 17.92 -6.97 8.00
N THR A 192 17.29 -5.91 7.49
CA THR A 192 17.26 -4.61 8.14
C THR A 192 15.94 -4.42 8.87
N ILE A 193 15.84 -3.33 9.65
CA ILE A 193 14.60 -2.94 10.31
C ILE A 193 13.49 -2.53 9.31
N GLN A 194 13.84 -2.24 8.05
CA GLN A 194 12.90 -1.85 6.99
C GLN A 194 12.46 -3.06 6.12
N THR A 195 13.05 -4.23 6.33
CA THR A 195 12.68 -5.44 5.59
C THR A 195 11.27 -5.86 5.96
N VAL A 196 10.39 -5.92 4.94
CA VAL A 196 9.00 -6.36 5.08
C VAL A 196 8.88 -7.87 4.97
N GLY A 197 9.70 -8.51 4.14
CA GLY A 197 9.60 -9.92 3.86
C GLY A 197 10.69 -10.42 2.92
N ARG A 198 10.53 -11.64 2.44
CA ARG A 198 11.34 -12.20 1.35
C ARG A 198 10.48 -12.69 0.20
N ILE A 199 10.98 -12.59 -1.01
CA ILE A 199 10.33 -13.19 -2.18
C ILE A 199 10.33 -14.70 -2.00
N TYR A 200 9.15 -15.32 -2.00
CA TYR A 200 9.00 -16.76 -1.93
C TYR A 200 8.95 -17.36 -3.33
N THR A 201 8.10 -16.80 -4.20
CA THR A 201 7.96 -17.22 -5.59
C THR A 201 7.57 -16.05 -6.47
N VAL A 202 8.11 -16.02 -7.69
CA VAL A 202 7.63 -15.18 -8.78
C VAL A 202 7.04 -16.04 -9.87
N ASP A 203 6.00 -15.54 -10.53
CA ASP A 203 5.28 -16.29 -11.53
C ASP A 203 4.71 -15.38 -12.61
N SER A 204 5.14 -15.61 -13.84
CA SER A 204 4.65 -14.95 -15.06
C SER A 204 4.03 -15.94 -16.04
N ARG A 205 3.91 -17.22 -15.65
CA ARG A 205 3.45 -18.31 -16.54
C ARG A 205 1.92 -18.39 -16.54
N PHE A 206 1.28 -17.36 -17.04
CA PHE A 206 -0.17 -17.30 -17.20
C PHE A 206 -0.57 -17.34 -18.69
N PRO A 207 -1.83 -17.72 -19.02
CA PRO A 207 -2.90 -18.17 -18.12
C PRO A 207 -2.66 -19.56 -17.49
N LYS A 208 -3.40 -19.86 -16.42
CA LYS A 208 -3.36 -21.16 -15.71
C LYS A 208 -4.77 -21.69 -15.49
N GLY A 209 -4.90 -23.02 -15.43
CA GLY A 209 -6.12 -23.66 -14.96
C GLY A 209 -7.32 -23.56 -15.91
N LEU A 210 -7.09 -23.29 -17.20
CA LEU A 210 -8.15 -23.21 -18.22
C LEU A 210 -9.16 -22.08 -17.96
N LEU A 211 -8.80 -21.08 -17.14
CA LEU A 211 -9.66 -19.94 -16.83
C LEU A 211 -9.93 -19.07 -18.05
N GLU A 212 -9.06 -19.12 -19.06
CA GLU A 212 -9.27 -18.50 -20.37
C GLU A 212 -10.50 -19.02 -21.14
N TYR A 213 -11.06 -20.17 -20.72
CA TYR A 213 -12.29 -20.75 -21.29
C TYR A 213 -13.53 -20.45 -20.45
N VAL A 214 -13.39 -19.74 -19.33
CA VAL A 214 -14.52 -19.33 -18.49
C VAL A 214 -15.09 -18.03 -19.05
N ASP A 215 -16.24 -18.13 -19.71
CA ASP A 215 -16.91 -16.97 -20.31
C ASP A 215 -17.32 -15.95 -19.24
N THR A 216 -16.76 -14.76 -19.35
CA THR A 216 -17.11 -13.56 -18.57
C THR A 216 -17.85 -12.56 -19.43
N TYR A 217 -18.61 -11.65 -18.82
CA TYR A 217 -19.26 -10.58 -19.57
C TYR A 217 -18.22 -9.59 -20.13
N PRO A 218 -18.41 -9.05 -21.34
CA PRO A 218 -17.46 -8.11 -21.94
C PRO A 218 -17.25 -6.86 -21.09
N GLY A 219 -16.00 -6.47 -20.84
CA GLY A 219 -15.63 -5.29 -20.06
C GLY A 219 -15.72 -5.47 -18.53
N SER A 220 -15.89 -6.70 -18.07
CA SER A 220 -15.88 -7.06 -16.65
C SER A 220 -14.53 -6.88 -15.97
N MET A 221 -13.45 -7.10 -16.72
CA MET A 221 -12.09 -7.29 -16.22
C MET A 221 -12.00 -8.35 -15.10
N VAL A 222 -12.95 -9.29 -15.06
CA VAL A 222 -12.96 -10.42 -14.13
C VAL A 222 -12.12 -11.55 -14.71
N THR A 223 -11.46 -12.31 -13.84
CA THR A 223 -10.67 -13.49 -14.23
C THR A 223 -11.51 -14.43 -15.12
N GLY A 224 -11.09 -14.66 -16.36
CA GLY A 224 -11.90 -15.34 -17.38
C GLY A 224 -11.49 -14.98 -18.81
N THR A 225 -12.42 -15.07 -19.76
CA THR A 225 -12.19 -14.68 -21.16
C THR A 225 -11.82 -13.20 -21.32
N ASP A 226 -12.37 -12.31 -20.50
CA ASP A 226 -12.17 -10.86 -20.58
C ASP A 226 -10.80 -10.39 -20.03
N THR A 227 -10.09 -11.30 -19.36
CA THR A 227 -8.71 -11.09 -18.88
C THR A 227 -7.71 -12.05 -19.56
N GLY A 228 -8.16 -12.86 -20.52
CA GLY A 228 -7.33 -13.87 -21.17
C GLY A 228 -6.83 -14.97 -20.22
N GLY A 229 -7.57 -15.23 -19.13
CA GLY A 229 -7.21 -16.20 -18.08
C GLY A 229 -6.16 -15.69 -17.09
N LEU A 230 -5.85 -14.40 -17.08
CA LEU A 230 -5.00 -13.75 -16.08
C LEU A 230 -5.82 -13.45 -14.81
N PRO A 231 -5.21 -13.52 -13.61
CA PRO A 231 -5.83 -12.99 -12.40
C PRO A 231 -6.20 -11.52 -12.58
N ASP A 232 -7.40 -11.14 -12.15
CA ASP A 232 -7.96 -9.78 -12.25
C ASP A 232 -7.00 -8.69 -11.80
N MET A 233 -6.38 -8.84 -10.61
CA MET A 233 -5.43 -7.88 -10.06
C MET A 233 -4.21 -7.70 -10.97
N LEU A 234 -3.68 -8.79 -11.53
CA LEU A 234 -2.55 -8.73 -12.47
C LEU A 234 -2.97 -8.08 -13.79
N PHE A 235 -4.13 -8.45 -14.31
CA PHE A 235 -4.64 -7.93 -15.58
C PHE A 235 -4.86 -6.42 -15.48
N VAL A 236 -5.59 -5.95 -14.47
CA VAL A 236 -5.92 -4.53 -14.33
C VAL A 236 -4.66 -3.70 -14.10
N PHE A 237 -3.72 -4.18 -13.27
CA PHE A 237 -2.43 -3.50 -13.05
C PHE A 237 -1.64 -3.37 -14.36
N ALA A 238 -1.41 -4.47 -15.07
CA ALA A 238 -0.64 -4.46 -16.32
C ALA A 238 -1.34 -3.64 -17.42
N HIS A 239 -2.67 -3.75 -17.53
CA HIS A 239 -3.49 -2.97 -18.45
C HIS A 239 -3.31 -1.46 -18.20
N GLN A 240 -3.36 -1.00 -16.95
CA GLN A 240 -3.17 0.42 -16.63
C GLN A 240 -1.72 0.86 -16.86
N ALA A 241 -0.72 0.05 -16.50
CA ALA A 241 0.68 0.37 -16.75
C ALA A 241 0.96 0.58 -18.24
N ILE A 242 0.46 -0.31 -19.10
CA ILE A 242 0.62 -0.20 -20.56
C ILE A 242 -0.17 1.00 -21.11
N TYR A 243 -1.38 1.25 -20.58
CA TYR A 243 -2.15 2.43 -20.96
C TYR A 243 -1.39 3.73 -20.65
N TYR A 244 -0.80 3.86 -19.46
CA TYR A 244 -0.03 5.05 -19.09
C TYR A 244 1.27 5.20 -19.90
N ALA A 245 1.91 4.09 -20.30
CA ALA A 245 3.10 4.16 -21.15
C ALA A 245 2.81 4.50 -22.61
N THR A 246 1.73 3.95 -23.18
CA THR A 246 1.44 4.07 -24.62
C THR A 246 0.45 5.18 -24.95
N GLY A 247 -0.32 5.66 -23.96
CA GLY A 247 -1.44 6.58 -24.17
C GLY A 247 -2.65 5.94 -24.86
N SER A 248 -2.64 4.62 -25.07
CA SER A 248 -3.66 3.88 -25.80
C SER A 248 -4.19 2.71 -24.98
N THR A 249 -5.47 2.39 -25.11
CA THR A 249 -6.07 1.26 -24.38
C THR A 249 -5.50 -0.06 -24.91
N PRO A 250 -4.74 -0.82 -24.11
CA PRO A 250 -4.18 -2.09 -24.56
C PRO A 250 -5.27 -3.13 -24.78
N SER A 251 -5.09 -3.99 -25.77
CA SER A 251 -5.95 -5.15 -25.95
C SER A 251 -5.64 -6.22 -24.90
N ILE A 252 -6.57 -7.15 -24.68
CA ILE A 252 -6.34 -8.34 -23.83
C ILE A 252 -5.06 -9.08 -24.27
N GLN A 253 -4.84 -9.18 -25.59
CA GLN A 253 -3.68 -9.88 -26.14
C GLN A 253 -2.37 -9.16 -25.82
N ASP A 254 -2.36 -7.83 -25.78
CA ASP A 254 -1.16 -7.04 -25.43
C ASP A 254 -0.77 -7.31 -23.97
N VAL A 255 -1.75 -7.33 -23.06
CA VAL A 255 -1.53 -7.63 -21.64
C VAL A 255 -1.02 -9.06 -21.46
N VAL A 256 -1.65 -10.04 -22.12
CA VAL A 256 -1.21 -11.45 -22.08
C VAL A 256 0.20 -11.62 -22.63
N ASN A 257 0.55 -10.94 -23.73
CA ASN A 257 1.89 -10.99 -24.31
C ASN A 257 2.93 -10.39 -23.36
N ALA A 258 2.62 -9.26 -22.71
CA ALA A 258 3.52 -8.63 -21.74
C ALA A 258 3.79 -9.51 -20.51
N VAL A 259 2.75 -10.18 -19.99
CA VAL A 259 2.90 -11.16 -18.90
C VAL A 259 3.76 -12.35 -19.35
N LYS A 260 3.50 -12.91 -20.54
CA LYS A 260 4.29 -14.04 -21.09
C LYS A 260 5.74 -13.68 -21.39
N ALA A 261 6.01 -12.43 -21.74
CA ALA A 261 7.37 -11.90 -21.91
C ALA A 261 8.10 -11.72 -20.56
N GLY A 262 7.40 -11.88 -19.43
CA GLY A 262 7.94 -11.68 -18.09
C GLY A 262 8.15 -10.21 -17.73
N ILE A 263 7.47 -9.28 -18.44
CA ILE A 263 7.41 -7.86 -18.06
C ILE A 263 6.58 -7.72 -16.77
N PHE A 264 5.50 -8.50 -16.66
CA PHE A 264 4.62 -8.52 -15.51
C PHE A 264 4.43 -9.93 -14.96
N GLY A 265 4.07 -10.02 -13.69
CA GLY A 265 3.64 -11.28 -13.07
C GLY A 265 3.20 -11.08 -11.63
N ILE A 266 3.09 -12.18 -10.88
CA ILE A 266 2.74 -12.17 -9.46
C ILE A 266 3.94 -12.59 -8.62
N ALA A 267 4.27 -11.78 -7.62
CA ALA A 267 5.23 -12.09 -6.58
C ALA A 267 4.49 -12.49 -5.29
N ASN A 268 4.96 -13.56 -4.67
CA ASN A 268 4.49 -14.00 -3.35
C ASN A 268 5.57 -13.61 -2.34
N ILE A 269 5.27 -12.69 -1.43
CA ILE A 269 6.19 -12.26 -0.36
C ILE A 269 5.86 -13.02 0.91
N GLN A 270 6.83 -13.74 1.47
CA GLN A 270 6.73 -14.26 2.84
C GLN A 270 7.10 -13.16 3.83
N VAL A 271 6.17 -12.78 4.70
CA VAL A 271 6.31 -11.64 5.63
C VAL A 271 6.91 -12.06 6.98
N ASP A 272 6.72 -13.33 7.37
CA ASP A 272 7.28 -13.87 8.63
C ASP A 272 8.65 -14.51 8.35
N ILE A 273 9.71 -13.70 8.44
CA ILE A 273 11.10 -14.05 8.11
C ILE A 273 12.09 -13.73 9.23
#